data_AF-A0A078JT65-F1
#
_entry.id   AF-A0A078JT65-F1
#
_cell.length_a   1.000
_cell.length_b   1.000
_cell.length_c   1.000
_cell.angle_alpha   90.00
_cell.angle_beta   90.00
_cell.angle_gamma   90.00
#
_symmetry.space_group_name_H-M   'P 1'
#
loop_
_entity.id
_entity.type
_entity.pdbx_description
1 polymer ?
#
loop_
_entity_poly.entity_id
_entity_poly.type
_entity_poly.pdbx_seq_one_letter_code
_entity_poly.pdbx_strand_id
1 'polypeptide(L)'
;MGDFNLALVIVAIVVCVIVFISSVYLLVNYQHPDDANQAYFPKFVVVFGLSIAMISILMLPADVANRHACRHAIYNGACNLTLPMKDLWLAVYIVDAILVFFVIPFAMFFYEGDQEKTMGKRIKSALLWVVSTAVVCALVLGILYGVIGKVDFSVRHLASGTTSFPTSWQFSNNQPCIGNTARQCSAFTASVASEKTWTMRT
;
A
#
# COMPACT_ATOMS: atom_id res chain seq x y z
N MET A 1 -10.21 11.29 -27.46
CA MET A 1 -10.80 10.86 -26.16
C MET A 1 -10.42 9.42 -25.77
N GLY A 2 -9.39 8.82 -26.39
CA GLY A 2 -8.71 7.61 -25.89
C GLY A 2 -7.31 7.89 -25.34
N ASP A 3 -6.89 9.17 -25.34
CA ASP A 3 -5.49 9.58 -25.29
C ASP A 3 -4.93 9.70 -23.86
N PHE A 4 -5.81 9.85 -22.87
CA PHE A 4 -5.41 10.11 -21.48
C PHE A 4 -4.81 8.86 -20.80
N ASN A 5 -5.32 7.68 -21.09
CA ASN A 5 -4.81 6.43 -20.52
C ASN A 5 -3.49 6.02 -21.18
N LEU A 6 -3.34 6.27 -22.49
CA LEU A 6 -2.07 6.11 -23.20
C LEU A 6 -1.00 7.03 -22.59
N ALA A 7 -1.33 8.29 -22.30
CA ALA A 7 -0.41 9.21 -21.66
C ALA A 7 0.04 8.73 -20.27
N LEU A 8 -0.89 8.23 -19.44
CA LEU A 8 -0.57 7.64 -18.12
C LEU A 8 0.37 6.43 -18.23
N VAL A 9 0.14 5.54 -19.19
CA VAL A 9 1.01 4.38 -19.43
C VAL A 9 2.39 4.81 -19.90
N ILE A 10 2.48 5.77 -20.84
CA ILE A 10 3.76 6.30 -21.32
C ILE A 10 4.54 6.94 -20.17
N VAL A 11 3.88 7.78 -19.35
CA VAL A 11 4.52 8.40 -18.19
C VAL A 11 5.01 7.34 -17.21
N ALA A 12 4.22 6.30 -16.93
CA ALA A 12 4.63 5.22 -16.05
C ALA A 12 5.89 4.51 -16.57
N ILE A 13 5.94 4.19 -17.87
CA ILE A 13 7.12 3.55 -18.48
C ILE A 13 8.36 4.45 -18.38
N VAL A 14 8.22 5.71 -18.76
CA VAL A 14 9.34 6.68 -18.72
C VAL A 14 9.86 6.86 -17.29
N VAL A 15 8.96 6.98 -16.32
CA VAL A 15 9.32 7.11 -14.91
C VAL A 15 10.02 5.84 -14.40
N CYS A 16 9.55 4.65 -14.75
CA CYS A 16 10.22 3.40 -14.39
C CYS A 16 11.67 3.34 -14.94
N VAL A 17 11.90 3.78 -16.18
CA VAL A 17 13.24 3.83 -16.77
C VAL A 17 14.13 4.85 -16.03
N ILE A 18 13.60 6.04 -15.73
CA ILE A 18 14.34 7.07 -14.98
C ILE A 18 14.72 6.56 -13.58
N VAL A 19 13.80 5.89 -12.89
CA VAL A 19 14.03 5.30 -11.57
C VAL A 19 15.13 4.23 -11.63
N PHE A 20 15.11 3.38 -12.66
CA PHE A 20 16.15 2.37 -12.85
C PHE A 20 17.53 3.00 -13.08
N ILE A 21 17.62 3.99 -13.98
CA ILE A 21 18.88 4.71 -14.24
C ILE A 21 19.38 5.41 -12.98
N SER A 22 18.48 6.04 -12.22
CA SER A 22 18.82 6.72 -10.97
C SER A 22 19.33 5.73 -9.92
N SER A 23 18.73 4.53 -9.82
CA SER A 23 19.17 3.46 -8.91
C SER A 23 20.58 2.97 -9.26
N VAL A 24 20.87 2.80 -10.57
CA VAL A 24 22.20 2.42 -11.04
C VAL A 24 23.22 3.52 -10.75
N TYR A 25 22.87 4.78 -11.00
CA TYR A 25 23.74 5.93 -10.72
C TYR A 25 24.10 6.00 -9.23
N LEU A 26 23.12 5.85 -8.34
CA LEU A 26 23.36 5.81 -6.89
C LEU A 26 24.32 4.69 -6.52
N LEU A 27 24.13 3.47 -7.06
CA LEU A 27 25.03 2.36 -6.79
C LEU A 27 26.46 2.64 -7.26
N VAL A 28 26.64 3.12 -8.49
CA VAL A 28 27.98 3.38 -9.06
C VAL A 28 28.71 4.49 -8.33
N ASN A 29 27.98 5.50 -7.84
CA ASN A 29 28.57 6.64 -7.12
C ASN A 29 28.92 6.32 -5.66
N TYR A 30 28.14 5.47 -5.00
CA TYR A 30 28.33 5.13 -3.58
C TYR A 30 28.97 3.75 -3.33
N GLN A 31 29.30 2.98 -4.37
CA GLN A 31 30.04 1.73 -4.20
C GLN A 31 31.47 1.97 -3.71
N HIS A 32 31.97 1.06 -2.88
CA HIS A 32 33.37 1.06 -2.45
C HIS A 32 34.29 0.76 -3.66
N PRO A 33 35.45 1.43 -3.81
CA PRO A 33 36.37 1.20 -4.93
C PRO A 33 36.82 -0.25 -5.06
N ASP A 34 37.01 -0.95 -3.93
CA ASP A 34 37.41 -2.37 -3.93
C ASP A 34 36.33 -3.31 -4.49
N ASP A 35 35.07 -2.89 -4.56
CA ASP A 35 33.96 -3.70 -5.05
C ASP A 35 33.57 -3.35 -6.49
N ALA A 36 34.28 -2.46 -7.20
CA ALA A 36 33.82 -1.88 -8.48
C ALA A 36 33.40 -2.92 -9.55
N ASN A 37 34.05 -4.09 -9.62
CA ASN A 37 33.73 -5.18 -10.56
C ASN A 37 33.52 -6.54 -9.88
N GLN A 38 33.18 -6.54 -8.60
CA GLN A 38 32.90 -7.75 -7.83
C GLN A 38 31.42 -7.76 -7.37
N ALA A 39 30.99 -8.91 -6.85
CA ALA A 39 29.67 -9.11 -6.23
C ALA A 39 28.44 -8.62 -7.04
N TYR A 40 28.33 -9.06 -8.31
CA TYR A 40 27.20 -8.70 -9.17
C TYR A 40 25.82 -9.08 -8.60
N PHE A 41 25.71 -10.16 -7.82
CA PHE A 41 24.44 -10.61 -7.27
C PHE A 41 23.87 -9.63 -6.22
N PRO A 42 24.58 -9.26 -5.14
CA PRO A 42 24.11 -8.21 -4.22
C PRO A 42 23.83 -6.87 -4.92
N LYS A 43 24.66 -6.47 -5.88
CA LYS A 43 24.45 -5.23 -6.65
C LYS A 43 23.12 -5.24 -7.42
N PHE A 44 22.80 -6.36 -8.06
CA PHE A 44 21.51 -6.53 -8.74
C PHE A 44 20.34 -6.39 -7.75
N VAL A 45 20.44 -7.04 -6.59
CA VAL A 45 19.41 -6.98 -5.54
C VAL A 45 19.23 -5.55 -5.03
N VAL A 46 20.31 -4.78 -4.87
CA VAL A 46 20.24 -3.36 -4.45
C VAL A 46 19.55 -2.50 -5.51
N VAL A 47 19.95 -2.58 -6.78
CA VAL A 47 19.33 -1.78 -7.86
C VAL A 47 17.85 -2.14 -8.00
N PHE A 48 17.53 -3.42 -7.97
CA PHE A 48 16.15 -3.89 -8.07
C PHE A 48 15.31 -3.44 -6.87
N GLY A 49 15.83 -3.59 -5.64
CA GLY A 49 15.15 -3.18 -4.41
C GLY A 49 14.91 -1.67 -4.35
N LEU A 50 15.91 -0.85 -4.70
CA LEU A 50 15.75 0.61 -4.80
C LEU A 50 14.74 1.02 -5.86
N SER A 51 14.73 0.31 -7.01
CA SER A 51 13.78 0.59 -8.09
C SER A 51 12.34 0.32 -7.65
N ILE A 52 12.07 -0.84 -7.03
CA ILE A 52 10.73 -1.17 -6.54
C ILE A 52 10.29 -0.18 -5.44
N ALA A 53 11.15 0.13 -4.46
CA ALA A 53 10.84 1.08 -3.40
C ALA A 53 10.45 2.48 -3.94
N MET A 54 11.19 2.98 -4.92
CA MET A 54 10.85 4.27 -5.57
C MET A 54 9.56 4.19 -6.38
N ILE A 55 9.31 3.07 -7.09
CA ILE A 55 8.04 2.84 -7.80
C ILE A 55 6.87 2.80 -6.81
N SER A 56 7.00 2.15 -5.65
CA SER A 56 5.96 2.09 -4.62
C SER A 56 5.52 3.50 -4.16
N ILE A 57 6.47 4.43 -4.04
CA ILE A 57 6.15 5.84 -3.70
C ILE A 57 5.42 6.53 -4.86
N LEU A 58 5.88 6.32 -6.10
CA LEU A 58 5.31 6.95 -7.29
C LEU A 58 3.96 6.36 -7.72
N MET A 59 3.58 5.19 -7.19
CA MET A 59 2.24 4.62 -7.37
C MET A 59 1.15 5.43 -6.67
N LEU A 60 1.47 6.19 -5.61
CA LEU A 60 0.50 7.05 -4.91
C LEU A 60 -0.08 8.15 -5.83
N PRO A 61 0.73 9.03 -6.45
CA PRO A 61 0.21 10.02 -7.39
C PRO A 61 -0.39 9.38 -8.64
N ALA A 62 0.12 8.21 -9.07
CA ALA A 62 -0.45 7.48 -10.20
C ALA A 62 -1.88 6.97 -9.90
N ASP A 63 -2.16 6.47 -8.69
CA ASP A 63 -3.51 6.04 -8.28
C ASP A 63 -4.46 7.25 -8.22
N VAL A 64 -4.01 8.38 -7.68
CA VAL A 64 -4.78 9.64 -7.68
C VAL A 64 -5.14 10.05 -9.12
N ALA A 65 -4.15 10.10 -10.02
CA ALA A 65 -4.38 10.45 -11.43
C ALA A 65 -5.32 9.46 -12.15
N ASN A 66 -5.19 8.16 -11.88
CA ASN A 66 -6.03 7.12 -12.47
C ASN A 66 -7.50 7.25 -12.04
N ARG A 67 -7.78 7.61 -10.78
CA ARG A 67 -9.15 7.89 -10.30
C ARG A 67 -9.73 9.17 -10.89
N HIS A 68 -8.92 10.21 -11.08
CA HIS A 68 -9.35 11.44 -11.73
C HIS A 68 -9.74 11.23 -13.20
N ALA A 69 -9.06 10.32 -13.90
CA ALA A 69 -9.39 9.94 -15.27
C ALA A 69 -10.79 9.29 -15.37
N CYS A 70 -11.17 8.46 -14.39
CA CYS A 70 -12.48 7.81 -14.35
C CYS A 70 -13.64 8.78 -14.03
N ARG A 71 -13.41 9.85 -13.25
CA ARG A 71 -14.47 10.84 -12.92
C ARG A 71 -14.99 11.65 -14.11
N HIS A 72 -14.21 11.76 -15.19
CA HIS A 72 -14.59 12.52 -16.39
C HIS A 72 -15.21 11.64 -17.49
N ALA A 73 -15.44 10.35 -17.21
CA ALA A 73 -16.07 9.43 -18.16
C ALA A 73 -17.60 9.62 -18.18
N ILE A 74 -18.12 10.11 -19.30
CA ILE A 74 -19.56 10.33 -19.54
C ILE A 74 -20.31 8.98 -19.75
N TYR A 75 -19.58 7.87 -19.94
CA TYR A 75 -20.14 6.54 -20.19
C TYR A 75 -19.64 5.52 -19.16
N ASN A 76 -20.57 4.73 -18.60
CA ASN A 76 -20.35 3.73 -17.54
C ASN A 76 -19.29 2.65 -17.87
N GLY A 77 -18.84 2.51 -19.11
CA GLY A 77 -17.81 1.56 -19.54
C GLY A 77 -16.38 2.12 -19.69
N ALA A 78 -16.16 3.45 -19.60
CA ALA A 78 -14.83 4.01 -19.89
C ALA A 78 -13.80 3.76 -18.76
N CYS A 79 -14.26 3.44 -17.54
CA CYS A 79 -13.38 3.05 -16.44
C CYS A 79 -12.83 1.62 -16.57
N ASN A 80 -13.28 0.83 -17.54
CA ASN A 80 -12.68 -0.49 -17.82
C ASN A 80 -11.36 -0.39 -18.61
N LEU A 81 -11.02 0.81 -19.11
CA LEU A 81 -9.77 1.08 -19.83
C LEU A 81 -8.70 1.73 -18.94
N THR A 82 -8.93 1.84 -17.63
CA THR A 82 -7.96 2.39 -16.66
C THR A 82 -6.97 1.33 -16.20
N LEU A 83 -5.83 1.76 -15.66
CA LEU A 83 -4.85 0.85 -15.08
C LEU A 83 -5.46 0.07 -13.90
N PRO A 84 -5.27 -1.27 -13.83
CA PRO A 84 -5.79 -2.11 -12.75
C PRO A 84 -4.96 -1.88 -11.47
N MET A 85 -5.21 -0.77 -10.78
CA MET A 85 -4.41 -0.34 -9.63
C MET A 85 -4.43 -1.34 -8.47
N LYS A 86 -5.56 -2.02 -8.24
CA LYS A 86 -5.65 -3.05 -7.18
C LYS A 86 -4.65 -4.18 -7.40
N ASP A 87 -4.55 -4.67 -8.62
CA ASP A 87 -3.66 -5.78 -8.97
C ASP A 87 -2.20 -5.34 -8.97
N LEU A 88 -1.92 -4.12 -9.43
CA LEU A 88 -0.58 -3.53 -9.38
C LEU A 88 -0.11 -3.34 -7.93
N TRP A 89 -0.95 -2.79 -7.05
CA TRP A 89 -0.62 -2.62 -5.63
C TRP A 89 -0.37 -3.97 -4.95
N LEU A 90 -1.23 -4.96 -5.22
CA LEU A 90 -1.04 -6.30 -4.69
C LEU A 90 0.27 -6.92 -5.17
N ALA A 91 0.59 -6.79 -6.46
CA ALA A 91 1.83 -7.31 -7.02
C ALA A 91 3.06 -6.67 -6.38
N VAL A 92 3.08 -5.33 -6.25
CA VAL A 92 4.21 -4.61 -5.65
C VAL A 92 4.36 -4.96 -4.17
N TYR A 93 3.27 -5.03 -3.40
CA TYR A 93 3.36 -5.44 -1.99
C TYR A 93 3.86 -6.88 -1.79
N ILE A 94 3.46 -7.81 -2.66
CA ILE A 94 3.99 -9.18 -2.62
C ILE A 94 5.49 -9.18 -2.94
N VAL A 95 5.92 -8.44 -3.96
CA VAL A 95 7.34 -8.32 -4.33
C VAL A 95 8.14 -7.68 -3.21
N ASP A 96 7.65 -6.59 -2.61
CA ASP A 96 8.29 -5.91 -1.47
C ASP A 96 8.43 -6.85 -0.26
N ALA A 97 7.38 -7.61 0.08
CA ALA A 97 7.44 -8.58 1.17
C ALA A 97 8.50 -9.66 0.90
N ILE A 98 8.55 -10.21 -0.31
CA ILE A 98 9.55 -11.22 -0.70
C ILE A 98 10.97 -10.64 -0.65
N LEU A 99 11.14 -9.42 -1.16
CA LEU A 99 12.43 -8.73 -1.16
C LEU A 99 12.95 -8.48 0.25
N VAL A 100 12.13 -7.90 1.12
CA VAL A 100 12.52 -7.49 2.47
C VAL A 100 12.78 -8.69 3.38
N PHE A 101 11.93 -9.71 3.36
CA PHE A 101 12.04 -10.83 4.29
C PHE A 101 12.95 -11.95 3.82
N PHE A 102 13.14 -12.12 2.51
CA PHE A 102 13.90 -13.27 1.98
C PHE A 102 15.09 -12.86 1.12
N VAL A 103 14.90 -12.06 0.06
CA VAL A 103 15.94 -11.83 -0.94
C VAL A 103 17.07 -10.93 -0.42
N ILE A 104 16.75 -9.83 0.26
CA ILE A 104 17.74 -8.90 0.82
C ILE A 104 18.54 -9.58 1.95
N PRO A 105 17.92 -10.23 2.96
CA PRO A 105 18.66 -10.97 3.97
C PRO A 105 19.52 -12.08 3.36
N PHE A 106 19.00 -12.80 2.35
CA PHE A 106 19.78 -13.80 1.63
C PHE A 106 21.00 -13.18 0.96
N ALA A 107 20.85 -12.08 0.24
CA ALA A 107 21.95 -11.39 -0.42
C ALA A 107 23.01 -10.90 0.57
N MET A 108 22.58 -10.38 1.73
CA MET A 108 23.46 -9.94 2.81
C MET A 108 24.26 -11.11 3.40
N PHE A 109 23.59 -12.16 3.89
CA PHE A 109 24.28 -13.33 4.46
C PHE A 109 25.10 -14.11 3.44
N PHE A 110 24.66 -14.13 2.18
CA PHE A 110 25.45 -14.68 1.11
C PHE A 110 26.71 -13.84 0.91
N TYR A 111 26.62 -12.52 0.79
CA TYR A 111 27.78 -11.65 0.60
C TYR A 111 28.79 -11.72 1.75
N GLU A 112 28.32 -11.63 3.00
CA GLU A 112 29.15 -11.77 4.21
C GLU A 112 29.64 -13.20 4.46
N GLY A 113 29.07 -14.17 3.74
CA GLY A 113 29.47 -15.57 3.81
C GLY A 113 30.94 -15.73 3.46
N ASP A 114 31.67 -16.35 4.40
CA ASP A 114 33.07 -16.71 4.29
C ASP A 114 33.44 -17.27 2.90
N GLN A 115 34.34 -16.57 2.22
CA GLN A 115 34.77 -16.85 0.84
C GLN A 115 35.59 -18.14 0.74
N GLU A 116 36.12 -18.65 1.87
CA GLU A 116 36.88 -19.91 1.91
C GLU A 116 35.97 -21.16 1.80
N LYS A 117 34.66 -21.00 1.97
CA LYS A 117 33.69 -22.09 1.89
C LYS A 117 33.30 -22.35 0.43
N THR A 118 33.13 -23.62 0.08
CA THR A 118 32.55 -24.00 -1.22
C THR A 118 31.17 -23.36 -1.40
N MET A 119 30.82 -22.97 -2.63
CA MET A 119 29.56 -22.25 -2.93
C MET A 119 28.32 -22.92 -2.32
N GLY A 120 28.23 -24.25 -2.35
CA GLY A 120 27.10 -24.98 -1.76
C GLY A 120 26.99 -24.83 -0.24
N LYS A 121 28.12 -24.82 0.48
CA LYS A 121 28.14 -24.60 1.94
C LYS A 121 27.74 -23.17 2.27
N ARG A 122 28.16 -22.20 1.46
CA ARG A 122 27.79 -20.79 1.59
C ARG A 122 26.30 -20.56 1.40
N ILE A 123 25.70 -21.13 0.35
CA ILE A 123 24.25 -21.06 0.09
C ILE A 123 23.46 -21.71 1.23
N LYS A 124 23.86 -22.90 1.67
CA LYS A 124 23.19 -23.60 2.79
C LYS A 124 23.25 -22.78 4.08
N SER A 125 24.41 -22.19 4.38
CA SER A 125 24.59 -21.32 5.55
C SER A 125 23.70 -20.09 5.45
N ALA A 126 23.69 -19.39 4.30
CA ALA A 126 22.85 -18.21 4.10
C ALA A 126 21.36 -18.54 4.25
N LEU A 127 20.89 -19.65 3.66
CA LEU A 127 19.49 -20.08 3.79
C LEU A 127 19.09 -20.37 5.24
N LEU A 128 19.95 -21.00 6.05
CA LEU A 128 19.68 -21.23 7.47
C LEU A 128 19.50 -19.90 8.23
N TRP A 129 20.34 -18.91 7.95
CA TRP A 129 20.23 -17.59 8.58
C TRP A 129 18.98 -16.84 8.13
N VAL A 130 18.61 -16.91 6.85
CA VAL A 130 17.36 -16.33 6.33
C VAL A 130 16.13 -16.93 7.00
N VAL A 131 16.10 -18.25 7.20
CA VAL A 131 14.99 -18.89 7.93
C VAL A 131 14.96 -18.42 9.38
N SER A 132 16.12 -18.31 10.03
CA SER A 132 16.20 -17.80 11.40
C SER A 132 15.68 -16.37 11.52
N THR A 133 16.08 -15.46 10.62
CA THR A 133 15.60 -14.07 10.64
C THR A 133 14.12 -13.97 10.31
N ALA A 134 13.63 -14.76 9.35
CA ALA A 134 12.21 -14.82 9.02
C ALA A 134 11.36 -15.27 10.22
N VAL A 135 11.81 -16.28 10.98
CA VAL A 135 11.13 -16.73 12.21
C VAL A 135 11.09 -15.63 13.26
N VAL A 136 12.21 -14.94 13.49
CA VAL A 136 12.26 -13.83 14.47
C VAL A 136 11.31 -12.71 14.04
N CYS A 137 11.33 -12.29 12.78
CA CYS A 137 10.42 -11.27 12.25
C CYS A 137 8.95 -11.69 12.38
N ALA A 138 8.63 -12.94 12.04
CA ALA A 138 7.26 -13.46 12.16
C ALA A 138 6.78 -13.51 13.62
N LEU A 139 7.64 -13.88 14.56
CA LEU A 139 7.32 -13.86 15.98
C LEU A 139 7.08 -12.44 16.48
N VAL A 140 7.94 -11.48 16.12
CA VAL A 140 7.77 -10.07 16.48
C VAL A 140 6.47 -9.51 15.92
N LEU A 141 6.22 -9.71 14.62
CA LEU A 141 4.97 -9.27 13.98
C LEU A 141 3.74 -9.96 14.57
N GLY A 142 3.83 -11.25 14.88
CA GLY A 142 2.75 -12.00 15.51
C GLY A 142 2.41 -11.51 16.93
N ILE A 143 3.44 -11.18 17.72
CA ILE A 143 3.25 -10.59 19.07
C ILE A 143 2.64 -9.19 18.94
N LEU A 144 3.18 -8.34 18.06
CA LEU A 144 2.63 -7.00 17.81
C LEU A 144 1.17 -7.07 17.34
N TYR A 145 0.87 -8.02 16.45
CA TYR A 145 -0.49 -8.27 15.99
C TYR A 145 -1.42 -8.71 17.13
N GLY A 146 -0.96 -9.60 18.01
CA GLY A 146 -1.73 -10.09 19.15
C GLY A 146 -2.01 -9.02 20.21
N VAL A 147 -1.07 -8.12 20.46
CA VAL A 147 -1.15 -7.10 21.53
C VAL A 147 -1.74 -5.78 21.04
N ILE A 148 -1.34 -5.30 19.86
CA ILE A 148 -1.62 -3.95 19.33
C ILE A 148 -2.62 -3.99 18.16
N GLY A 149 -2.87 -5.15 17.54
CA GLY A 149 -3.74 -5.30 16.36
C GLY A 149 -5.25 -5.11 16.61
N LYS A 150 -5.64 -4.52 17.74
CA LYS A 150 -7.01 -4.12 18.02
C LYS A 150 -7.10 -2.61 17.95
N VAL A 151 -7.96 -2.12 17.06
CA VAL A 151 -8.33 -0.71 17.04
C VAL A 151 -9.76 -0.60 17.56
N ASP A 152 -9.90 0.20 18.60
CA ASP A 152 -11.17 0.51 19.22
C ASP A 152 -11.72 1.80 18.59
N PHE A 153 -12.83 1.67 17.88
CA PHE A 153 -13.53 2.81 17.30
C PHE A 153 -14.74 3.16 18.18
N SER A 154 -14.79 4.39 18.67
CA SER A 154 -15.99 4.96 19.26
C SER A 154 -17.02 5.19 18.14
N VAL A 155 -18.05 4.36 18.08
CA VAL A 155 -19.16 4.55 17.13
C VAL A 155 -20.42 4.93 17.88
N ARG A 156 -21.14 5.91 17.33
CA ARG A 156 -22.44 6.32 17.85
C ARG A 156 -23.52 5.73 16.97
N HIS A 157 -24.34 4.86 17.54
CA HIS A 157 -25.48 4.30 16.81
C HIS A 157 -26.53 5.39 16.61
N LEU A 158 -26.81 5.69 15.33
CA LEU A 158 -27.85 6.61 14.92
C LEU A 158 -29.11 5.77 14.68
N ALA A 159 -30.10 5.91 15.54
CA ALA A 159 -31.42 5.33 15.33
C ALA A 159 -32.37 6.44 14.89
N SER A 160 -33.09 6.23 13.79
CA SER A 160 -34.22 7.07 13.40
C SER A 160 -35.46 6.20 13.31
N GLY A 161 -36.59 6.71 13.83
CA GLY A 161 -37.89 6.16 13.48
C GLY A 161 -38.15 6.32 11.98
N THR A 162 -38.97 5.44 11.43
CA THR A 162 -39.55 5.59 10.09
C THR A 162 -40.88 6.32 10.20
N THR A 163 -41.18 7.18 9.24
CA THR A 163 -42.49 7.81 9.10
C THR A 163 -42.94 7.65 7.65
N SER A 164 -44.26 7.57 7.43
CA SER A 164 -44.81 7.58 6.07
C SER A 164 -44.39 8.85 5.34
N PHE A 165 -44.17 8.72 4.04
CA PHE A 165 -43.72 9.81 3.21
C PHE A 165 -44.84 10.86 3.11
N PRO A 166 -44.61 12.14 3.47
CA PRO A 166 -45.66 13.13 3.48
C PRO A 166 -46.09 13.49 2.05
N THR A 167 -47.38 13.73 1.84
CA THR A 167 -47.93 14.21 0.57
C THR A 167 -47.72 15.72 0.36
N SER A 168 -47.30 16.43 1.41
CA SER A 168 -46.98 17.87 1.38
C SER A 168 -45.52 18.11 1.74
N TRP A 169 -44.77 18.75 0.84
CA TRP A 169 -43.35 19.06 1.00
C TRP A 169 -43.17 20.42 1.66
N GLN A 170 -43.07 20.47 2.99
CA GLN A 170 -42.76 21.70 3.74
C GLN A 170 -41.32 21.72 4.26
N PHE A 171 -40.37 21.27 3.44
CA PHE A 171 -38.95 21.41 3.77
C PHE A 171 -38.49 22.81 3.35
N SER A 172 -37.91 23.53 4.29
CA SER A 172 -37.25 24.81 4.05
C SER A 172 -35.84 24.77 4.66
N ASN A 173 -34.98 25.74 4.33
CA ASN A 173 -33.66 25.87 4.96
C ASN A 173 -33.73 25.89 6.50
N ASN A 174 -34.87 26.30 7.07
CA ASN A 174 -35.07 26.37 8.52
C ASN A 174 -35.67 25.08 9.12
N GLN A 175 -36.16 24.15 8.30
CA GLN A 175 -36.80 22.90 8.74
C GLN A 175 -36.44 21.73 7.80
N PRO A 176 -35.20 21.22 7.88
CA PRO A 176 -34.69 20.20 6.97
C PRO A 176 -35.14 18.75 7.32
N CYS A 177 -35.77 18.53 8.48
CA CYS A 177 -36.14 17.22 8.98
C CYS A 177 -37.66 17.08 9.13
N ILE A 178 -38.20 15.87 8.98
CA ILE A 178 -39.63 15.57 9.20
C ILE A 178 -39.91 15.61 10.71
N GLY A 179 -40.62 16.64 11.19
CA GLY A 179 -40.93 16.85 12.61
C GLY A 179 -40.76 18.31 13.07
N ASN A 180 -41.26 18.63 14.26
CA ASN A 180 -41.30 20.01 14.79
C ASN A 180 -40.03 20.42 15.57
N THR A 181 -38.97 19.63 15.52
CA THR A 181 -37.70 19.91 16.20
C THR A 181 -36.73 20.58 15.23
N ALA A 182 -36.59 21.90 15.38
CA ALA A 182 -35.70 22.70 14.56
C ALA A 182 -34.24 22.21 14.69
N ARG A 183 -33.63 21.93 13.54
CA ARG A 183 -32.18 21.79 13.28
C ARG A 183 -31.48 20.45 13.55
N GLN A 184 -32.14 19.42 14.08
CA GLN A 184 -31.47 18.12 14.26
C GLN A 184 -32.42 16.97 13.89
N CYS A 185 -32.07 16.25 12.82
CA CYS A 185 -32.73 15.00 12.50
C CYS A 185 -32.38 13.99 13.61
N SER A 186 -33.31 13.11 13.96
CA SER A 186 -33.26 12.13 15.07
C SER A 186 -31.92 11.40 15.24
N ALA A 187 -31.17 11.25 14.15
CA ALA A 187 -29.81 10.75 14.13
C ALA A 187 -28.86 11.51 15.09
N PHE A 188 -28.91 12.85 15.15
CA PHE A 188 -27.98 13.65 15.96
C PHE A 188 -28.36 13.77 17.44
N THR A 189 -29.59 13.40 17.81
CA THR A 189 -30.12 13.51 19.19
C THR A 189 -29.97 12.22 20.01
N ALA A 190 -29.28 11.19 19.50
CA ALA A 190 -29.04 9.94 20.22
C ALA A 190 -28.37 10.22 21.58
N SER A 191 -28.75 9.55 22.67
CA SER A 191 -28.12 9.80 23.98
C SER A 191 -26.63 9.43 23.99
N VAL A 192 -25.85 9.99 24.92
CA VAL A 192 -24.43 9.62 25.12
C VAL A 192 -24.28 8.11 25.42
N ALA A 193 -25.32 7.50 26.00
CA ALA A 193 -25.39 6.05 26.21
C ALA A 193 -25.53 5.22 24.91
N SER A 194 -25.71 5.85 23.74
CA SER A 194 -25.72 5.19 22.41
C SER A 194 -24.30 5.01 21.85
N GLU A 195 -23.28 5.55 22.51
CA GLU A 195 -21.89 5.34 22.15
C GLU A 195 -21.48 3.90 22.51
N LYS A 196 -21.00 3.15 21.52
CA LYS A 196 -20.47 1.80 21.69
C LYS A 196 -19.07 1.74 21.12
N THR A 197 -18.17 1.09 21.86
CA THR A 197 -16.83 0.78 21.35
C THR A 197 -16.93 -0.45 20.46
N TRP A 198 -16.55 -0.28 19.20
CA TRP A 198 -16.41 -1.38 18.25
C TRP A 198 -14.94 -1.75 18.17
N THR A 199 -14.62 -2.95 18.63
CA THR A 199 -13.26 -3.49 18.55
C THR A 199 -13.12 -4.21 17.21
N MET A 200 -12.40 -3.62 16.25
CA MET A 200 -12.07 -4.30 15.01
C MET A 200 -10.66 -4.86 15.11
N ARG A 201 -10.50 -6.15 14.79
CA ARG A 201 -9.18 -6.71 14.51
C ARG A 201 -8.83 -6.35 13.07
N THR A 202 -7.82 -5.52 12.92
CA THR A 202 -7.17 -5.23 11.63
C THR A 202 -6.39 -6.43 11.12
#